data_AF-A4TFQ2-F1
#
_entry.id   AF-A4TFQ2-F1
#
_cell.length_a   1.000
_cell.length_b   1.000
_cell.length_c   1.000
_cell.angle_alpha   90.00
_cell.angle_beta   90.00
_cell.angle_gamma   90.00
#
_symmetry.space_group_name_H-M   'P 1'
#
loop_
_entity.id
_entity.type
_entity.pdbx_description
1 polymer ?
#
loop_
_entity_poly.entity_id
_entity_poly.type
_entity_poly.pdbx_seq_one_letter_code
_entity_poly.pdbx_strand_id
1 'polypeptide(L)'
;MTAVMEPETEIAERPVGELLGNGVESGSVVEVSGDAGPTQGWLVVEDGSPTGERRCAVVPLDGAGSVLSGSMWEVKVKPSAAAGVMPQWVSAVAAGWWACRVAIKERDTAQRELRIHGERLERIVDAAHEYADDNDLCSRFDDFMREQGLRARVREYRVEVEARVRVTVRVSASSADAASDDVDDALIADALSELSSRELYGAINRHEVMGVDDE
;
A
#
# COMPACT_ATOMS: atom_id res chain seq x y z
N MET A 1 -12.15 68.48 22.53
CA MET A 1 -12.72 67.38 23.31
C MET A 1 -12.82 66.18 22.37
N THR A 2 -11.68 65.52 22.16
CA THR A 2 -11.52 64.40 21.24
C THR A 2 -11.61 63.13 22.07
N ALA A 3 -12.70 62.38 21.90
CA ALA A 3 -12.85 61.06 22.48
C ALA A 3 -11.81 60.14 21.82
N VAL A 4 -10.80 59.75 22.59
CA VAL A 4 -9.90 58.65 22.24
C VAL A 4 -10.72 57.38 22.42
N MET A 5 -11.08 56.73 21.32
CA MET A 5 -11.65 55.38 21.37
C MET A 5 -10.57 54.45 21.93
N GLU A 6 -10.89 53.81 23.06
CA GLU A 6 -10.10 52.73 23.61
C GLU A 6 -10.08 51.58 22.58
N PRO A 7 -8.92 50.94 22.34
CA PRO A 7 -8.86 49.80 21.44
C PRO A 7 -9.68 48.65 22.04
N GLU A 8 -10.66 48.16 21.28
CA GLU A 8 -11.36 46.91 21.58
C GLU A 8 -10.31 45.84 21.85
N THR A 9 -10.32 45.31 23.06
CA THR A 9 -9.36 44.33 23.52
C THR A 9 -9.54 43.08 22.66
N GLU A 10 -8.62 42.84 21.74
CA GLU A 10 -8.66 41.69 20.86
C GLU A 10 -8.53 40.44 21.74
N ILE A 11 -9.66 39.78 22.01
CA ILE A 11 -9.68 38.58 22.85
C ILE A 11 -8.85 37.52 22.12
N ALA A 12 -7.71 37.15 22.70
CA ALA A 12 -6.81 36.15 22.15
C ALA A 12 -7.49 34.77 22.12
N GLU A 13 -7.15 33.95 21.11
CA GLU A 13 -7.62 32.57 21.04
C GLU A 13 -7.09 31.75 22.21
N ARG A 14 -7.99 31.05 22.90
CA ARG A 14 -7.65 30.22 24.07
C ARG A 14 -8.27 28.84 23.93
N PRO A 15 -7.68 27.80 24.53
CA PRO A 15 -8.26 26.47 24.49
C PRO A 15 -9.66 26.49 25.13
N VAL A 16 -10.59 25.73 24.53
CA VAL A 16 -11.98 25.62 25.00
C VAL A 16 -12.02 25.31 26.50
N GLY A 17 -11.12 24.45 26.99
CA GLY A 17 -11.07 24.07 28.39
C GLY A 17 -10.78 25.19 29.39
N GLU A 18 -10.11 26.27 28.98
CA GLU A 18 -9.88 27.44 29.84
C GLU A 18 -11.07 28.40 29.86
N LEU A 19 -11.83 28.45 28.76
CA LEU A 19 -12.96 29.37 28.58
C LEU A 19 -14.28 28.79 29.12
N LEU A 20 -14.34 27.47 29.26
CA LEU A 20 -15.52 26.75 29.73
C LEU A 20 -15.85 27.14 31.18
N GLY A 21 -17.01 27.75 31.40
CA GLY A 21 -17.42 28.29 32.71
C GLY A 21 -16.88 29.69 33.03
N ASN A 22 -16.07 30.28 32.14
CA ASN A 22 -15.56 31.65 32.21
C ASN A 22 -16.11 32.51 31.06
N GLY A 23 -17.43 32.44 30.83
CA GLY A 23 -18.13 33.22 29.80
C GLY A 23 -18.33 32.51 28.46
N VAL A 24 -17.83 31.28 28.29
CA VAL A 24 -18.18 30.40 27.18
C VAL A 24 -18.78 29.10 27.73
N GLU A 25 -19.94 28.72 27.23
CA GLU A 25 -20.61 27.47 27.57
C GLU A 25 -20.93 26.66 26.32
N SER A 26 -21.28 25.39 26.50
CA SER A 26 -21.84 24.58 25.42
C SER A 26 -23.09 25.28 24.87
N GLY A 27 -23.14 25.48 23.56
CA GLY A 27 -24.17 26.26 22.87
C GLY A 27 -23.84 27.74 22.68
N SER A 28 -22.66 28.21 23.05
CA SER A 28 -22.18 29.56 22.70
C SER A 28 -21.64 29.61 21.27
N VAL A 29 -21.77 30.79 20.62
CA VAL A 29 -21.11 31.03 19.34
C VAL A 29 -19.66 31.40 19.59
N VAL A 30 -18.76 30.71 18.91
CA VAL A 30 -17.32 30.93 18.96
C VAL A 30 -16.77 31.13 17.56
N GLU A 31 -15.66 31.84 17.49
CA GLU A 31 -14.87 32.00 16.28
C GLU A 31 -13.63 31.12 16.39
N VAL A 32 -13.28 30.45 15.29
CA VAL A 32 -12.09 29.60 15.19
C VAL A 32 -11.30 29.99 13.97
N SER A 33 -10.01 30.25 14.14
CA SER A 33 -9.09 30.38 13.00
C SER A 33 -8.82 29.01 12.39
N GLY A 34 -9.37 28.77 11.21
CA GLY A 34 -9.00 27.64 10.36
C GLY A 34 -8.04 28.06 9.25
N ASP A 35 -7.53 27.09 8.50
CA ASP A 35 -6.65 27.33 7.34
C ASP A 35 -7.34 28.17 6.24
N ALA A 36 -8.67 28.14 6.18
CA ALA A 36 -9.49 28.93 5.25
C ALA A 36 -9.86 30.33 5.77
N GLY A 37 -9.38 30.70 6.98
CA GLY A 37 -9.73 31.93 7.67
C GLY A 37 -10.64 31.72 8.89
N PRO A 38 -10.96 32.81 9.62
CA PRO A 38 -11.81 32.73 10.80
C PRO A 38 -13.23 32.31 10.42
N THR A 39 -13.71 31.25 11.07
CA THR A 39 -15.06 30.73 10.88
C THR A 39 -15.82 30.78 12.20
N GLN A 40 -17.05 31.30 12.15
CA GLN A 40 -17.94 31.28 13.32
C GLN A 40 -18.77 30.00 13.35
N GLY A 41 -18.92 29.44 14.54
CA GLY A 41 -19.70 28.23 14.75
C GLY A 41 -20.21 28.09 16.18
N TRP A 42 -21.14 27.17 16.36
CA TRP A 42 -21.65 26.75 17.65
C TRP A 42 -20.68 25.80 18.33
N LEU A 43 -20.27 26.13 19.55
CA LEU A 43 -19.49 25.22 20.38
C LEU A 43 -20.39 24.16 21.00
N VAL A 44 -20.09 22.89 20.77
CA VAL A 44 -20.69 21.75 21.46
C VAL A 44 -19.62 21.04 22.25
N VAL A 45 -19.86 20.84 23.54
CA VAL A 45 -18.97 20.08 24.42
C VAL A 45 -19.65 18.76 24.74
N GLU A 46 -18.88 17.67 24.71
CA GLU A 46 -19.39 16.34 25.04
C GLU A 46 -19.68 16.25 26.55
N ASP A 47 -20.93 15.96 26.88
CA ASP A 47 -21.36 15.73 28.26
C ASP A 47 -20.86 14.37 28.73
N GLY A 48 -19.92 14.36 29.68
CA GLY A 48 -19.50 13.16 30.39
C GLY A 48 -18.80 12.11 29.51
N SER A 49 -17.55 12.38 29.12
CA SER A 49 -16.70 11.38 28.50
C SER A 49 -16.36 10.25 29.50
N PRO A 50 -16.65 8.97 29.19
CA PRO A 50 -16.21 7.84 30.02
C PRO A 50 -14.68 7.65 29.98
N THR A 51 -14.02 8.26 29.00
CA THR A 51 -12.56 8.23 28.80
C THR A 51 -11.81 9.37 29.51
N GLY A 52 -12.48 10.17 30.33
CA GLY A 52 -11.89 11.24 31.14
C GLY A 52 -11.61 12.54 30.39
N GLU A 53 -11.18 12.48 29.13
CA GLU A 53 -11.01 13.68 28.29
C GLU A 53 -12.34 14.08 27.64
N ARG A 54 -12.84 15.26 28.00
CA ARG A 54 -14.01 15.87 27.34
C ARG A 54 -13.58 16.40 25.97
N ARG A 55 -14.38 16.07 24.96
CA ARG A 55 -14.19 16.56 23.59
C ARG A 55 -15.06 17.76 23.33
N CYS A 56 -14.66 18.54 22.35
CA CYS A 56 -15.47 19.63 21.83
C CYS A 56 -15.53 19.57 20.31
N ALA A 57 -16.60 20.14 19.78
CA ALA A 57 -16.82 20.33 18.36
C ALA A 57 -17.32 21.75 18.14
N VAL A 58 -16.86 22.39 17.07
CA VAL A 58 -17.39 23.66 16.58
C VAL A 58 -18.09 23.40 15.27
N VAL A 59 -19.39 23.61 15.25
CA VAL A 59 -20.26 23.39 14.08
C VAL A 59 -20.53 24.73 13.41
N PRO A 60 -20.13 24.92 12.14
CA PRO A 60 -20.28 26.18 11.43
C PRO A 60 -21.73 26.70 11.41
N LEU A 61 -21.89 28.02 11.52
CA LEU A 61 -23.21 28.66 11.52
C LEU A 61 -23.97 28.48 10.19
N ASP A 62 -23.24 28.34 9.09
CA ASP A 62 -23.80 28.12 7.74
C ASP A 62 -24.32 26.68 7.53
N GLY A 63 -24.05 25.76 8.46
CA GLY A 63 -24.42 24.35 8.37
C GLY A 63 -23.74 23.58 7.22
N ALA A 64 -22.81 24.21 6.49
CA ALA A 64 -22.17 23.66 5.30
C ALA A 64 -20.65 23.54 5.44
N GLY A 65 -20.04 24.19 6.43
CA GLY A 65 -18.62 24.06 6.72
C GLY A 65 -18.23 22.74 7.42
N SER A 66 -16.92 22.48 7.47
CA SER A 66 -16.36 21.34 8.20
C SER A 66 -16.49 21.52 9.71
N VAL A 67 -16.91 20.46 10.41
CA VAL A 67 -16.95 20.44 11.88
C VAL A 67 -15.52 20.29 12.39
N LEU A 68 -15.03 21.32 13.08
CA LEU A 68 -13.76 21.21 13.79
C LEU A 68 -14.02 20.47 15.11
N SER A 69 -13.29 19.39 15.38
CA SER A 69 -13.45 18.67 16.64
C SER A 69 -12.14 18.09 17.14
N GLY A 70 -11.95 18.12 18.45
CA GLY A 70 -10.76 17.60 19.13
C GLY A 70 -10.92 17.62 20.65
N SER A 71 -9.79 17.46 21.34
CA SER A 71 -9.75 17.63 22.79
C SER A 71 -10.08 19.09 23.16
N MET A 72 -10.76 19.30 24.29
CA MET A 72 -11.04 20.66 24.80
C MET A 72 -9.78 21.50 25.03
N TRP A 73 -8.62 20.87 25.17
CA TRP A 73 -7.33 21.54 25.38
C TRP A 73 -6.59 21.86 24.08
N GLU A 74 -6.95 21.20 22.98
CA GLU A 74 -6.32 21.38 21.68
C GLU A 74 -7.06 22.41 20.82
N VAL A 75 -8.39 22.40 20.90
CA VAL A 75 -9.23 23.32 20.12
C VAL A 75 -9.16 24.70 20.75
N LYS A 76 -8.58 25.65 20.01
CA LYS A 76 -8.52 27.07 20.39
C LYS A 76 -9.68 27.82 19.77
N VAL A 77 -10.35 28.61 20.58
CA VAL A 77 -11.52 29.39 20.15
C VAL A 77 -11.43 30.80 20.71
N LYS A 78 -12.11 31.73 20.04
CA LYS A 78 -12.36 33.08 20.50
C LYS A 78 -13.87 33.25 20.76
N PRO A 79 -14.30 33.78 21.91
CA PRO A 79 -15.70 34.10 22.14
C PRO A 79 -16.20 35.11 21.09
N SER A 80 -17.34 34.84 20.46
CA SER A 80 -17.97 35.78 19.54
C SER A 80 -19.06 36.56 20.25
N ALA A 81 -19.24 37.84 19.90
CA ALA A 81 -20.38 38.65 20.35
C ALA A 81 -21.71 38.22 19.69
N ALA A 82 -21.65 37.32 18.70
CA ALA A 82 -22.83 36.76 18.07
C ALA A 82 -23.68 35.99 19.10
N ALA A 83 -24.86 36.51 19.40
CA ALA A 83 -25.82 35.87 20.28
C ALA A 83 -26.87 35.11 19.47
N GLY A 84 -27.25 33.93 19.94
CA GLY A 84 -28.39 33.18 19.41
C GLY A 84 -28.69 31.94 20.24
N VAL A 85 -29.86 31.35 19.98
CA VAL A 85 -30.22 30.06 20.57
C VAL A 85 -29.69 28.96 19.66
N MET A 86 -28.83 28.09 20.21
CA MET A 86 -28.29 26.96 19.46
C MET A 86 -29.43 26.05 18.95
N PRO A 87 -29.53 25.82 17.63
CA PRO A 87 -30.50 24.87 17.09
C PRO A 87 -30.24 23.43 17.55
N GLN A 88 -31.29 22.64 17.75
CA GLN A 88 -31.18 21.25 18.24
C GLN A 88 -30.38 20.31 17.30
N TRP A 89 -30.33 20.61 15.99
CA TRP A 89 -29.59 19.79 15.03
C TRP A 89 -28.07 19.88 15.25
N VAL A 90 -27.58 20.97 15.85
CA VAL A 90 -26.14 21.21 16.06
C VAL A 90 -25.51 20.15 16.96
N SER A 91 -26.18 19.82 18.07
CA SER A 91 -25.70 18.77 18.98
C SER A 91 -25.75 17.39 18.32
N ALA A 92 -26.78 17.11 17.50
CA ALA A 92 -26.88 15.87 16.73
C ALA A 92 -25.74 15.74 15.70
N VAL A 93 -25.36 16.84 15.03
CA VAL A 93 -24.23 16.87 14.10
C VAL A 93 -22.91 16.64 14.83
N ALA A 94 -22.68 17.28 15.97
CA ALA A 94 -21.48 17.05 16.78
C ALA A 94 -21.37 15.59 17.26
N ALA A 95 -22.47 15.03 17.78
CA ALA A 95 -22.54 13.64 18.22
C ALA A 95 -22.29 12.66 17.06
N GLY A 96 -22.93 12.89 15.90
CA GLY A 96 -22.71 12.08 14.70
C GLY A 96 -21.27 12.13 14.21
N TRP A 97 -20.65 13.31 14.26
CA TRP A 97 -19.24 13.49 13.90
C TRP A 97 -18.30 12.69 14.82
N TRP A 98 -18.52 12.72 16.13
CA TRP A 98 -17.74 11.93 17.09
C TRP A 98 -17.91 10.43 16.87
N ALA A 99 -19.14 9.96 16.67
CA ALA A 99 -19.42 8.56 16.38
C ALA A 99 -18.70 8.09 15.09
N CYS A 100 -18.75 8.89 14.03
CA CYS A 100 -18.02 8.62 12.78
C CYS A 100 -16.50 8.54 13.01
N ARG A 101 -15.92 9.46 13.80
CA ARG A 101 -14.47 9.45 14.10
C ARG A 101 -14.05 8.22 14.90
N VAL A 102 -14.87 7.77 15.86
CA VAL A 102 -14.62 6.52 16.60
C VAL A 102 -14.67 5.33 15.64
N ALA A 103 -15.72 5.22 14.82
CA ALA A 103 -15.87 4.12 13.88
C ALA A 103 -14.74 4.05 12.84
N ILE A 104 -14.29 5.21 12.31
CA ILE A 104 -13.14 5.28 11.41
C ILE A 104 -11.87 4.80 12.12
N LYS A 105 -11.62 5.28 13.35
CA LYS A 105 -10.45 4.87 14.12
C LYS A 105 -10.43 3.37 14.38
N GLU A 106 -11.56 2.79 14.79
CA GLU A 106 -11.71 1.35 15.02
C GLU A 106 -11.46 0.54 13.74
N ARG A 107 -12.08 0.95 12.62
CA ARG A 107 -11.85 0.35 11.31
C ARG A 107 -10.38 0.38 10.93
N ASP A 108 -9.73 1.54 11.05
CA ASP A 108 -8.33 1.71 10.65
C ASP A 108 -7.40 0.88 11.53
N THR A 109 -7.69 0.76 12.84
CA THR A 109 -6.94 -0.15 13.73
C THR A 109 -7.11 -1.62 13.33
N ALA A 110 -8.33 -2.07 13.06
CA ALA A 110 -8.59 -3.44 12.63
C ALA A 110 -7.93 -3.77 11.29
N GLN A 111 -7.99 -2.85 10.33
CA GLN A 111 -7.31 -3.00 9.03
C GLN A 111 -5.79 -3.09 9.18
N ARG A 112 -5.22 -2.28 10.08
CA ARG A 112 -3.78 -2.32 10.36
C ARG A 112 -3.37 -3.65 11.00
N GLU A 113 -4.13 -4.15 11.96
CA GLU A 113 -3.87 -5.45 12.59
C GLU A 113 -3.94 -6.60 11.59
N LEU A 114 -4.96 -6.60 10.72
CA LEU A 114 -5.10 -7.61 9.67
C LEU A 114 -3.92 -7.59 8.70
N ARG A 115 -3.47 -6.40 8.28
CA ARG A 115 -2.30 -6.27 7.39
C ARG A 115 -1.03 -6.81 8.04
N ILE A 116 -0.75 -6.42 9.30
CA ILE A 116 0.42 -6.90 10.05
C ILE A 116 0.37 -8.41 10.21
N HIS A 117 -0.81 -8.98 10.44
CA HIS A 117 -0.99 -10.43 10.53
C HIS A 117 -0.70 -11.12 9.20
N GLY A 118 -1.20 -10.58 8.08
CA GLY A 118 -0.90 -11.08 6.72
C GLY A 118 0.58 -11.08 6.42
N GLU A 119 1.25 -9.93 6.59
CA GLU A 119 2.70 -9.79 6.40
C GLU A 119 3.52 -10.73 7.31
N ARG A 120 3.00 -11.08 8.49
CA ARG A 120 3.63 -12.07 9.36
C ARG A 120 3.48 -13.49 8.82
N LEU A 121 2.31 -13.85 8.30
CA LEU A 121 2.08 -15.18 7.73
C LEU A 121 2.92 -15.38 6.47
N GLU A 122 2.99 -14.38 5.59
CA GLU A 122 3.82 -14.41 4.38
C GLU A 122 5.29 -14.67 4.75
N ARG A 123 5.84 -13.91 5.70
CA ARG A 123 7.21 -14.15 6.20
C ARG A 123 7.42 -15.54 6.80
N ILE A 124 6.41 -16.11 7.45
CA ILE A 124 6.50 -17.48 7.99
C ILE A 124 6.51 -18.49 6.84
N VAL A 125 5.70 -18.30 5.81
CA VAL A 125 5.66 -19.17 4.63
C VAL A 125 6.98 -19.09 3.88
N ASP A 126 7.51 -17.90 3.64
CA ASP A 126 8.81 -17.71 2.99
C ASP A 126 9.93 -18.37 3.78
N ALA A 127 9.98 -18.16 5.10
CA ALA A 127 10.95 -18.82 5.97
C ALA A 127 10.79 -20.36 6.00
N ALA A 128 9.56 -20.86 5.86
CA ALA A 128 9.30 -22.29 5.77
C ALA A 128 9.77 -22.88 4.44
N HIS A 129 9.59 -22.16 3.32
CA HIS A 129 10.14 -22.55 2.02
C HIS A 129 11.67 -22.54 2.04
N GLU A 130 12.28 -21.45 2.53
CA GLU A 130 13.73 -21.34 2.67
C GLU A 130 14.29 -22.49 3.52
N TYR A 131 13.67 -22.76 4.68
CA TYR A 131 14.08 -23.89 5.52
C TYR A 131 13.90 -25.24 4.83
N ALA A 132 12.82 -25.43 4.06
CA ALA A 132 12.58 -26.67 3.34
C ALA A 132 13.60 -26.90 2.23
N ASP A 133 13.98 -25.84 1.51
CA ASP A 133 14.98 -25.87 0.46
C ASP A 133 16.38 -26.11 1.04
N ASP A 134 16.77 -25.39 2.11
CA ASP A 134 18.05 -25.55 2.81
C ASP A 134 18.28 -26.97 3.36
N ASN A 135 17.19 -27.71 3.62
CA ASN A 135 17.24 -29.05 4.18
C ASN A 135 16.84 -30.15 3.17
N ASP A 136 16.67 -29.79 1.90
CA ASP A 136 16.24 -30.68 0.82
C ASP A 136 14.97 -31.49 1.19
N LEU A 137 14.08 -30.94 2.03
CA LEU A 137 12.99 -31.72 2.63
C LEU A 137 12.04 -32.29 1.57
N CYS A 138 11.82 -31.54 0.49
CA CYS A 138 11.01 -31.99 -0.63
C CYS A 138 11.65 -33.17 -1.36
N SER A 139 12.93 -33.06 -1.71
CA SER A 139 13.69 -34.13 -2.38
C SER A 139 13.75 -35.38 -1.52
N ARG A 140 14.05 -35.23 -0.21
CA ARG A 140 14.09 -36.34 0.75
C ARG A 140 12.74 -37.04 0.90
N PHE A 141 11.64 -36.28 0.88
CA PHE A 141 10.30 -36.87 0.88
C PHE A 141 10.04 -37.68 -0.39
N ASP A 142 10.41 -37.15 -1.55
CA ASP A 142 10.24 -37.84 -2.83
C ASP A 142 11.15 -39.07 -2.95
N ASP A 143 12.37 -39.02 -2.40
CA ASP A 143 13.28 -40.16 -2.27
C ASP A 143 12.66 -41.27 -1.40
N PHE A 144 12.17 -40.92 -0.21
CA PHE A 144 11.48 -41.84 0.68
C PHE A 144 10.27 -42.51 0.00
N MET A 145 9.48 -41.75 -0.75
CA MET A 145 8.34 -42.30 -1.50
C MET A 145 8.79 -43.32 -2.55
N ARG A 146 9.89 -43.04 -3.29
CA ARG A 146 10.44 -43.99 -4.27
C ARG A 146 10.97 -45.26 -3.61
N GLU A 147 11.61 -45.16 -2.44
CA GLU A 147 12.05 -46.32 -1.67
C GLU A 147 10.89 -47.23 -1.25
N GLN A 148 9.71 -46.65 -0.96
CA GLN A 148 8.50 -47.40 -0.66
C GLN A 148 7.77 -47.94 -1.91
N GLY A 149 8.34 -47.75 -3.11
CA GLY A 149 7.73 -48.14 -4.37
C GLY A 149 6.52 -47.28 -4.77
N LEU A 150 6.35 -46.11 -4.15
CA LEU A 150 5.30 -45.15 -4.45
C LEU A 150 5.80 -44.11 -5.46
N ARG A 151 4.86 -43.52 -6.20
CA ARG A 151 5.18 -42.45 -7.16
C ARG A 151 5.50 -41.16 -6.40
N ALA A 152 6.70 -40.61 -6.62
CA ALA A 152 7.07 -39.27 -6.17
C ALA A 152 6.21 -38.20 -6.84
N ARG A 153 6.22 -36.98 -6.30
CA ARG A 153 5.54 -35.85 -6.94
C ARG A 153 6.16 -35.58 -8.31
N VAL A 154 5.33 -35.42 -9.32
CA VAL A 154 5.75 -35.08 -10.69
C VAL A 154 5.26 -33.66 -10.96
N ARG A 155 6.20 -32.77 -11.28
CA ARG A 155 5.92 -31.43 -11.82
C ARG A 155 6.34 -31.42 -13.29
N GLU A 156 5.58 -30.71 -14.11
CA GLU A 156 5.94 -30.46 -15.49
C GLU A 156 6.88 -29.25 -15.50
N TYR A 157 8.00 -29.36 -16.21
CA TYR A 157 8.98 -28.29 -16.35
C TYR A 157 9.22 -28.07 -17.84
N ARG A 158 9.32 -26.80 -18.25
CA ARG A 158 9.72 -26.44 -19.61
C ARG A 158 11.22 -26.19 -19.61
N VAL A 159 11.96 -27.00 -20.37
CA VAL A 159 13.42 -26.89 -20.48
C VAL A 159 13.78 -26.30 -21.83
N GLU A 160 14.44 -25.15 -21.84
CA GLU A 160 15.02 -24.56 -23.05
C GLU A 160 16.46 -25.06 -23.23
N VAL A 161 16.74 -25.64 -24.40
CA VAL A 161 18.04 -26.24 -24.72
C VAL A 161 18.64 -25.51 -25.91
N GLU A 162 19.84 -24.97 -25.74
CA GLU A 162 20.66 -24.47 -26.85
C GLU A 162 21.62 -25.59 -27.29
N ALA A 163 21.55 -25.97 -28.57
CA ALA A 163 22.42 -26.97 -29.15
C ALA A 163 23.30 -26.33 -30.23
N ARG A 164 24.62 -26.51 -30.12
CA ARG A 164 25.57 -26.10 -31.17
C ARG A 164 25.73 -27.23 -32.17
N VAL A 165 25.25 -27.02 -33.39
CA VAL A 165 25.37 -27.98 -34.49
C VAL A 165 26.57 -27.62 -35.35
N ARG A 166 27.46 -28.59 -35.59
CA ARG A 166 28.58 -28.43 -36.53
C ARG A 166 28.22 -29.08 -37.86
N VAL A 167 28.14 -28.28 -38.92
CA VAL A 167 27.85 -28.75 -40.27
C VAL A 167 29.11 -28.67 -41.13
N THR A 168 29.27 -29.64 -42.04
CA THR A 168 30.35 -29.64 -43.03
C THR A 168 29.73 -29.46 -44.41
N VAL A 169 29.98 -28.31 -45.04
CA VAL A 169 29.47 -27.99 -46.37
C VAL A 169 30.59 -28.13 -47.39
N ARG A 170 30.25 -28.58 -48.61
CA ARG A 170 31.19 -28.65 -49.74
C ARG A 170 30.93 -27.49 -50.68
N VAL A 171 31.89 -26.57 -50.78
CA VAL A 171 31.84 -25.43 -51.70
C VAL A 171 32.90 -25.60 -52.78
N SER A 172 32.58 -25.22 -54.02
CA SER A 172 33.54 -25.22 -55.13
C SER A 172 34.00 -23.80 -55.41
N ALA A 173 35.23 -23.45 -55.02
CA ALA A 173 35.81 -22.12 -55.23
C ALA A 173 37.23 -22.21 -55.78
N SER A 174 37.74 -21.09 -56.33
CA SER A 174 39.07 -21.00 -56.91
C SER A 174 40.21 -20.90 -55.90
N SER A 175 39.91 -20.65 -54.61
CA SER A 175 40.86 -20.64 -53.50
C SER A 175 40.14 -20.94 -52.17
N ALA A 176 40.91 -21.26 -51.12
CA ALA A 176 40.36 -21.52 -49.80
C ALA A 176 39.73 -20.27 -49.16
N ASP A 177 40.30 -19.08 -49.41
CA ASP A 177 39.74 -17.82 -48.94
C ASP A 177 38.41 -17.51 -49.65
N ALA A 178 38.34 -17.72 -50.98
CA ALA A 178 37.08 -17.58 -51.72
C ALA A 178 36.02 -18.59 -51.27
N ALA A 179 36.43 -19.81 -50.91
CA ALA A 179 35.53 -20.82 -50.36
C ALA A 179 34.94 -20.44 -48.99
N SER A 180 35.64 -19.60 -48.20
CA SER A 180 35.14 -19.10 -46.92
C SER A 180 34.18 -17.94 -47.09
N ASP A 181 34.43 -17.06 -48.07
CA ASP A 181 33.57 -15.91 -48.38
C ASP A 181 32.25 -16.32 -49.03
N ASP A 182 32.23 -17.46 -49.74
CA ASP A 182 31.03 -18.03 -50.37
C ASP A 182 30.13 -18.80 -49.38
N VAL A 183 30.49 -18.90 -48.10
CA VAL A 183 29.63 -19.50 -47.07
C VAL A 183 28.70 -18.43 -46.51
N ASP A 184 27.44 -18.46 -46.93
CA ASP A 184 26.38 -17.57 -46.43
C ASP A 184 25.37 -18.29 -45.53
N ASP A 185 24.53 -17.50 -44.86
CA ASP A 185 23.51 -18.02 -43.93
C ASP A 185 22.48 -18.92 -44.64
N ALA A 186 22.26 -18.71 -45.95
CA ALA A 186 21.34 -19.51 -46.75
C ALA A 186 21.90 -20.92 -47.01
N LEU A 187 23.19 -21.01 -47.34
CA LEU A 187 23.90 -22.28 -47.52
C LEU A 187 24.00 -23.07 -46.21
N ILE A 188 24.19 -22.37 -45.08
CA ILE A 188 24.18 -22.99 -43.74
C ILE A 188 22.79 -23.51 -43.41
N ALA A 189 21.73 -22.74 -43.68
CA ALA A 189 20.35 -23.15 -43.42
C ALA A 189 19.91 -24.34 -44.29
N ASP A 190 20.35 -24.38 -45.55
CA ASP A 190 20.08 -25.49 -46.47
C ASP A 190 20.80 -26.75 -45.99
N ALA A 191 22.09 -26.64 -45.65
CA ALA A 191 22.86 -27.76 -45.11
C ALA A 191 22.32 -28.26 -43.77
N LEU A 192 21.74 -27.40 -42.92
CA LEU A 192 21.02 -27.80 -41.71
C LEU A 192 19.70 -28.51 -42.01
N SER A 193 19.00 -28.11 -43.06
CA SER A 193 17.71 -28.69 -43.48
C SER A 193 17.87 -30.05 -44.13
N GLU A 194 19.01 -30.30 -44.80
CA GLU A 194 19.33 -31.59 -45.40
C GLU A 194 19.81 -32.65 -44.39
N LEU A 195 20.20 -32.26 -43.17
CA LEU A 195 20.61 -33.21 -42.15
C LEU A 195 19.42 -34.06 -41.69
N SER A 196 19.52 -35.37 -41.85
CA SER A 196 18.53 -36.28 -41.31
C SER A 196 18.55 -36.26 -39.77
N SER A 197 17.43 -36.60 -39.12
CA SER A 197 17.34 -36.61 -37.65
C SER A 197 18.46 -37.43 -37.00
N ARG A 198 18.94 -38.50 -37.66
CA ARG A 198 20.01 -39.37 -37.17
C ARG A 198 21.40 -38.71 -37.26
N GLU A 199 21.62 -37.83 -38.22
CA GLU A 199 22.86 -37.07 -38.39
C GLU A 199 22.88 -35.84 -37.48
N LEU A 200 21.72 -35.22 -37.24
CA LEU A 200 21.57 -34.18 -36.21
C LEU A 200 21.96 -34.69 -34.82
N TYR A 201 21.54 -35.90 -34.42
CA TYR A 201 21.98 -36.51 -33.16
C TYR A 201 23.50 -36.71 -33.07
N GLY A 202 24.18 -36.97 -34.18
CA GLY A 202 25.65 -37.07 -34.22
C GLY A 202 26.36 -35.71 -34.29
N ALA A 203 25.70 -34.68 -34.84
CA ALA A 203 26.23 -33.33 -35.00
C ALA A 203 26.05 -32.45 -33.75
N ILE A 204 25.09 -32.78 -32.88
CA ILE A 204 24.96 -32.19 -31.53
C ILE A 204 26.09 -32.74 -30.65
N ASN A 205 27.26 -32.13 -30.77
CA ASN A 205 28.46 -32.53 -30.03
C ASN A 205 28.51 -31.90 -28.62
N ARG A 206 27.65 -30.89 -28.37
CA ARG A 206 27.50 -30.20 -27.08
C ARG A 206 26.12 -29.55 -27.02
N HIS A 207 25.40 -29.78 -25.93
CA HIS A 207 24.19 -29.05 -25.60
C HIS A 207 24.38 -28.40 -24.23
N GLU A 208 23.81 -27.22 -24.06
CA GLU A 208 23.79 -26.49 -22.79
C GLU A 208 22.32 -26.16 -22.48
N VAL A 209 21.90 -26.46 -21.25
CA VAL A 209 20.56 -26.12 -20.78
C VAL A 209 20.60 -24.67 -20.35
N MET A 210 19.83 -23.82 -21.03
CA MET A 210 19.89 -22.37 -20.84
C MET A 210 18.96 -21.90 -19.73
N GLY A 211 17.89 -22.66 -19.47
CA GLY A 211 16.91 -22.34 -18.45
C GLY A 211 15.92 -23.47 -18.23
N VAL A 212 15.42 -23.55 -17.01
CA VAL A 212 14.30 -24.42 -16.62
C VAL A 212 13.30 -23.49 -15.96
N ASP A 213 12.11 -23.40 -16.55
CA ASP A 213 11.01 -22.60 -15.99
C ASP A 213 9.99 -23.52 -15.33
N ASP A 214 9.53 -23.11 -14.15
CA ASP A 214 8.44 -23.70 -13.39
C ASP A 214 7.12 -23.05 -13.83
N GLU A 215 6.12 -23.85 -14.19
CA GLU A 215 4.75 -23.38 -14.50
C GLU A 215 3.89 -23.25 -13.24
#